data_AF-A0A1I1CRA3-F1
#
_entry.id   AF-A0A1I1CRA3-F1
#
_cell.length_a   1.000
_cell.length_b   1.000
_cell.length_c   1.000
_cell.angle_alpha   90.00
_cell.angle_beta   90.00
_cell.angle_gamma   90.00
#
_symmetry.space_group_name_H-M   'P 1'
#
loop_
_entity.id
_entity.type
_entity.pdbx_description
1 polymer ?
#
loop_
_entity_poly.entity_id
_entity_poly.type
_entity_poly.pdbx_seq_one_letter_code
_entity_poly.pdbx_strand_id
1 'polypeptide(L)'
;MSLLSTMNRLTTKKKWSSAIDDMLRQVVDEGFAFYVCGERRDPVVLVAAYYWKSYVDLLTITEPDRVTAARAVREPGFDVFGPRKVVWAYGNEAEPTLRALLNLTHPDHPDHPTCPHEPPRLMIVPAHLQRPMTFKAPDSWKVQNRVQRLESALASDLASMEAAGLLTREEGPLWSGQGGFVLPSGAPDGVV
;
A
#
# COMPACT_ATOMS: atom_id res chain seq x y z
N MET A 1 -17.60 -19.34 -9.62
CA MET A 1 -18.18 -18.84 -8.37
C MET A 1 -17.69 -17.41 -8.19
N SER A 2 -18.59 -16.44 -8.13
CA SER A 2 -18.22 -15.02 -8.00
C SER A 2 -17.53 -14.77 -6.66
N LEU A 3 -16.52 -13.89 -6.64
CA LEU A 3 -15.79 -13.49 -5.43
C LEU A 3 -16.71 -12.91 -4.36
N LEU A 4 -17.71 -12.13 -4.76
CA LEU A 4 -18.74 -11.61 -3.84
C LEU A 4 -19.52 -12.74 -3.15
N SER A 5 -19.79 -13.85 -3.86
CA SER A 5 -20.44 -15.01 -3.23
C SER A 5 -19.54 -15.70 -2.21
N THR A 6 -18.22 -15.69 -2.42
CA THR A 6 -17.24 -16.19 -1.44
C THR A 6 -17.19 -15.28 -0.21
N MET A 7 -17.19 -13.96 -0.42
CA MET A 7 -17.16 -12.96 0.64
C MET A 7 -18.42 -13.04 1.51
N ASN A 8 -19.60 -13.17 0.89
CA ASN A 8 -20.86 -13.36 1.62
C ASN A 8 -20.92 -14.67 2.43
N ARG A 9 -20.09 -15.67 2.09
CA ARG A 9 -20.00 -16.94 2.83
C ARG A 9 -19.14 -16.81 4.09
N LEU A 10 -18.04 -16.05 4.01
CA LEU A 10 -17.23 -15.69 5.18
C LEU A 10 -18.06 -14.95 6.25
N THR A 11 -19.18 -14.36 5.84
CA THR A 11 -20.00 -13.49 6.70
C THR A 11 -21.31 -14.12 7.14
N THR A 12 -21.47 -15.44 6.99
CA THR A 12 -22.72 -16.16 7.25
C THR A 12 -23.29 -15.99 8.67
N LYS A 13 -22.46 -15.61 9.65
CA LYS A 13 -22.92 -15.32 11.03
C LYS A 13 -23.44 -13.89 11.24
N LYS A 14 -23.07 -12.93 10.37
CA LYS A 14 -23.46 -11.51 10.49
C LYS A 14 -23.54 -10.89 9.09
N LYS A 15 -24.76 -10.54 8.66
CA LYS A 15 -24.98 -9.88 7.37
C LYS A 15 -24.30 -8.51 7.38
N TRP A 16 -23.33 -8.31 6.48
CA TRP A 16 -22.74 -6.99 6.25
C TRP A 16 -23.76 -6.03 5.62
N SER A 17 -23.54 -4.73 5.86
CA SER A 17 -24.34 -3.67 5.24
C SER A 17 -24.04 -3.58 3.75
N SER A 18 -24.95 -2.97 2.98
CA SER A 18 -24.71 -2.70 1.55
C SER A 18 -23.46 -1.83 1.33
N ALA A 19 -23.15 -0.94 2.28
CA ALA A 19 -21.95 -0.11 2.22
C ALA A 19 -20.66 -0.93 2.25
N ILE A 20 -20.59 -1.97 3.09
CA ILE A 20 -19.46 -2.88 3.13
C ILE A 20 -19.38 -3.68 1.81
N ASP A 21 -20.51 -4.19 1.31
CA ASP A 21 -20.54 -4.90 0.02
C ASP A 21 -20.01 -4.03 -1.13
N ASP A 22 -20.38 -2.74 -1.15
CA ASP A 22 -19.91 -1.78 -2.15
C ASP A 22 -18.40 -1.49 -2.01
N MET A 23 -17.89 -1.34 -0.78
CA MET A 23 -16.45 -1.19 -0.55
C MET A 23 -15.67 -2.43 -0.99
N LEU A 24 -16.21 -3.63 -0.78
CA LEU A 24 -15.56 -4.86 -1.23
C LEU A 24 -15.58 -5.00 -2.75
N ARG A 25 -16.68 -4.59 -3.41
CA ARG A 25 -16.71 -4.44 -4.88
C ARG A 25 -15.63 -3.47 -5.33
N GLN A 26 -15.46 -2.35 -4.64
CA GLN A 26 -14.42 -1.38 -4.95
C GLN A 26 -13.01 -2.00 -4.84
N VAL A 27 -12.72 -2.78 -3.79
CA VAL A 27 -11.44 -3.50 -3.67
C VAL A 27 -11.23 -4.46 -4.85
N VAL A 28 -12.28 -5.13 -5.33
CA VAL A 28 -12.21 -5.97 -6.54
C VAL A 28 -11.95 -5.14 -7.78
N ASP A 29 -12.66 -4.02 -7.94
CA ASP A 29 -12.57 -3.11 -9.08
C ASP A 29 -11.25 -2.34 -9.14
N GLU A 30 -10.55 -2.29 -8.01
CA GLU A 30 -9.21 -1.74 -7.84
C GLU A 30 -8.08 -2.73 -8.17
N GLY A 31 -8.41 -3.95 -8.60
CA GLY A 31 -7.42 -4.89 -9.13
C GLY A 31 -6.60 -5.58 -8.05
N PHE A 32 -7.17 -5.82 -6.87
CA PHE A 32 -6.54 -6.68 -5.87
C PHE A 32 -6.53 -8.15 -6.34
N ALA A 33 -5.44 -8.86 -6.02
CA ALA A 33 -5.38 -10.31 -6.09
C ALA A 33 -6.03 -10.90 -4.83
N PHE A 34 -6.67 -12.07 -4.92
CA PHE A 34 -7.35 -12.69 -3.78
C PHE A 34 -6.85 -14.10 -3.50
N TYR A 35 -6.52 -14.35 -2.23
CA TYR A 35 -6.21 -15.66 -1.67
C TYR A 35 -7.38 -16.04 -0.77
N VAL A 36 -8.13 -17.06 -1.17
CA VAL A 36 -9.28 -17.58 -0.41
C VAL A 36 -8.87 -18.90 0.20
N CYS A 37 -8.81 -18.95 1.52
CA CYS A 37 -8.42 -20.13 2.27
C CYS A 37 -9.63 -20.80 2.91
N GLY A 38 -9.57 -22.13 3.02
CA GLY A 38 -10.69 -22.96 3.43
C GLY A 38 -11.37 -23.65 2.26
N GLU A 39 -12.36 -24.47 2.58
CA GLU A 39 -13.11 -25.22 1.58
C GLU A 39 -13.84 -24.28 0.63
N ARG A 40 -13.97 -24.67 -0.64
CA ARG A 40 -14.57 -23.80 -1.67
C ARG A 40 -16.00 -23.36 -1.34
N ARG A 41 -16.73 -24.18 -0.58
CA ARG A 41 -18.11 -23.90 -0.14
C ARG A 41 -18.18 -23.24 1.24
N ASP A 42 -17.09 -23.28 1.99
CA ASP A 42 -16.94 -22.79 3.36
C ASP A 42 -15.56 -22.12 3.55
N PRO A 43 -15.35 -20.96 2.90
CA PRO A 43 -14.12 -20.20 3.07
C PRO A 43 -14.00 -19.73 4.52
N VAL A 44 -12.79 -19.75 5.08
CA VAL A 44 -12.50 -19.33 6.46
C VAL A 44 -11.63 -18.09 6.54
N VAL A 45 -10.82 -17.81 5.51
CA VAL A 45 -9.99 -16.61 5.44
C VAL A 45 -9.99 -16.08 4.01
N LEU A 46 -10.02 -14.76 3.87
CA LEU A 46 -9.73 -14.06 2.63
C LEU A 46 -8.60 -13.07 2.86
N VAL A 47 -7.58 -13.16 2.00
CA VAL A 47 -6.52 -12.15 1.91
C VAL A 47 -6.60 -11.50 0.53
N ALA A 48 -6.75 -10.18 0.47
CA ALA A 48 -6.59 -9.40 -0.74
C ALA A 48 -5.21 -8.75 -0.74
N ALA A 49 -4.53 -8.73 -1.89
CA ALA A 49 -3.20 -8.14 -2.04
C ALA A 49 -3.10 -7.28 -3.30
N TYR A 50 -2.59 -6.06 -3.15
CA TYR A 50 -2.23 -5.19 -4.26
C TYR A 50 -0.73 -4.88 -4.21
N TYR A 51 -0.04 -5.19 -5.30
CA TYR A 51 1.42 -5.16 -5.34
C TYR A 51 1.92 -3.83 -5.92
N TRP A 52 2.67 -3.10 -5.10
CA TRP A 52 3.49 -1.96 -5.51
C TRP A 52 4.93 -2.42 -5.78
N LYS A 53 5.79 -1.48 -6.21
CA LYS A 53 7.22 -1.73 -6.40
C LYS A 53 7.91 -2.17 -5.11
N SER A 54 7.72 -1.39 -4.03
CA SER A 54 8.39 -1.60 -2.73
C SER A 54 7.44 -2.02 -1.60
N TYR A 55 6.13 -2.08 -1.86
CA TYR A 55 5.10 -2.33 -0.86
C TYR A 55 4.03 -3.30 -1.37
N VAL A 56 3.24 -3.84 -0.45
CA VAL A 56 2.03 -4.60 -0.75
C VAL A 56 0.91 -4.08 0.15
N ASP A 57 -0.19 -3.60 -0.44
CA ASP A 57 -1.41 -3.31 0.31
C ASP A 57 -2.14 -4.62 0.55
N LEU A 58 -2.46 -4.90 1.79
CA LEU A 58 -3.08 -6.14 2.23
C LEU A 58 -4.41 -5.86 2.92
N LEU A 59 -5.38 -6.73 2.70
CA LEU A 59 -6.62 -6.84 3.45
C LEU A 59 -6.77 -8.29 3.90
N THR A 60 -6.86 -8.56 5.19
CA THR A 60 -7.13 -9.90 5.75
C THR A 60 -8.47 -9.88 6.46
N ILE A 61 -9.37 -10.78 6.05
CA ILE A 61 -10.68 -11.02 6.65
C ILE A 61 -10.69 -12.48 7.14
N THR A 62 -10.73 -12.67 8.46
CA THR A 62 -10.90 -14.02 9.06
C THR A 62 -12.31 -14.23 9.61
N GLU A 63 -12.94 -13.16 10.09
CA GLU A 63 -14.31 -13.16 10.62
C GLU A 63 -14.97 -11.81 10.29
N PRO A 64 -16.31 -11.68 10.36
CA PRO A 64 -17.02 -10.44 10.02
C PRO A 64 -16.57 -9.19 10.80
N ASP A 65 -16.01 -9.40 11.98
CA ASP A 65 -15.50 -8.44 12.96
C ASP A 65 -13.97 -8.55 13.15
N ARG A 66 -13.31 -9.34 12.30
CA ARG A 66 -11.84 -9.46 12.27
C ARG A 66 -11.35 -9.16 10.87
N VAL A 67 -11.36 -7.86 10.59
CA VAL A 67 -10.82 -7.30 9.36
C VAL A 67 -9.58 -6.50 9.71
N THR A 68 -8.49 -6.75 9.01
CA THR A 68 -7.25 -5.97 9.12
C THR A 68 -6.79 -5.54 7.74
N ALA A 69 -6.27 -4.34 7.63
CA ALA A 69 -5.61 -3.82 6.46
C ALA A 69 -4.22 -3.36 6.83
N ALA A 70 -3.27 -3.47 5.91
CA ALA A 70 -1.94 -2.96 6.12
C ALA A 70 -1.25 -2.60 4.81
N ARG A 71 -0.20 -1.80 4.91
CA ARG A 71 0.82 -1.68 3.88
C ARG A 71 2.09 -2.35 4.37
N ALA A 72 2.39 -3.48 3.77
CA ALA A 72 3.55 -4.28 4.09
C ALA A 72 4.75 -3.89 3.23
N VAL A 73 5.97 -3.99 3.79
CA VAL A 73 7.21 -3.83 3.03
C VAL A 73 7.39 -5.07 2.15
N ARG A 74 7.61 -4.86 0.84
CA ARG A 74 7.81 -5.94 -0.11
C ARG A 74 9.28 -6.37 -0.11
N GLU A 75 9.57 -7.49 0.54
CA GLU A 75 10.91 -8.12 0.55
C GLU A 75 10.95 -9.34 -0.39
N PRO A 76 12.13 -9.81 -0.85
CA PRO A 76 12.24 -11.07 -1.57
C PRO A 76 11.64 -12.23 -0.76
N GLY A 77 10.78 -13.06 -1.41
CA GLY A 77 10.08 -14.14 -0.72
C GLY A 77 8.92 -13.68 0.16
N PHE A 78 8.33 -12.52 -0.13
CA PHE A 78 7.19 -11.95 0.59
C PHE A 78 6.07 -12.98 0.85
N ASP A 79 5.69 -13.13 2.12
CA ASP A 79 4.57 -13.96 2.54
C ASP A 79 3.32 -13.09 2.77
N VAL A 80 2.31 -13.26 1.92
CA VAL A 80 1.02 -12.54 2.00
C VAL A 80 0.23 -12.89 3.26
N PHE A 81 0.49 -14.04 3.87
CA PHE A 81 -0.21 -14.51 5.06
C PHE A 81 0.47 -14.10 6.36
N GLY A 82 1.72 -13.64 6.28
CA GLY A 82 2.55 -13.32 7.44
C GLY A 82 3.64 -12.31 7.09
N PRO A 83 3.29 -11.07 6.69
CA PRO A 83 4.28 -10.07 6.34
C PRO A 83 5.18 -9.77 7.55
N ARG A 84 6.49 -9.69 7.34
CA ARG A 84 7.45 -9.46 8.45
C ARG A 84 7.45 -8.03 8.97
N LYS A 85 7.20 -7.06 8.08
CA LYS A 85 7.22 -5.63 8.38
C LYS A 85 6.09 -4.92 7.66
N VAL A 86 5.47 -3.98 8.36
CA VAL A 86 4.46 -3.07 7.82
C VAL A 86 4.86 -1.64 8.14
N VAL A 87 4.45 -0.69 7.29
CA VAL A 87 4.63 0.75 7.55
C VAL A 87 3.32 1.41 8.01
N TRP A 88 2.21 0.70 7.82
CA TRP A 88 0.88 1.11 8.20
C TRP A 88 0.01 -0.12 8.45
N ALA A 89 -0.82 -0.08 9.48
CA ALA A 89 -1.82 -1.11 9.74
C ALA A 89 -3.06 -0.50 10.41
N TYR A 90 -4.23 -1.05 10.09
CA TYR A 90 -5.52 -0.67 10.66
C TYR A 90 -6.41 -1.91 10.74
N GLY A 91 -7.28 -2.02 11.73
CA GLY A 91 -8.16 -3.18 11.81
C GLY A 91 -9.22 -3.10 12.90
N ASN A 92 -9.89 -4.23 13.11
CA ASN A 92 -11.08 -4.47 13.95
C ASN A 92 -12.35 -4.54 13.11
N GLU A 93 -13.05 -3.43 12.89
CA GLU A 93 -14.34 -3.42 12.20
C GLU A 93 -14.21 -3.33 10.67
N ALA A 94 -15.08 -4.02 9.95
CA ALA A 94 -15.02 -4.15 8.48
C ALA A 94 -15.10 -2.79 7.75
N GLU A 95 -16.13 -1.99 8.01
CA GLU A 95 -16.34 -0.73 7.31
C GLU A 95 -15.18 0.27 7.47
N PRO A 96 -14.76 0.66 8.69
CA PRO A 96 -13.67 1.62 8.83
C PRO A 96 -12.34 1.07 8.30
N THR A 97 -12.11 -0.24 8.40
CA THR A 97 -10.88 -0.87 7.86
C THR A 97 -10.84 -0.82 6.34
N LEU A 98 -11.94 -1.15 5.67
CA LEU A 98 -12.05 -1.05 4.22
C LEU A 98 -11.92 0.40 3.75
N ARG A 99 -12.59 1.34 4.43
CA ARG A 99 -12.50 2.76 4.14
C ARG A 99 -11.05 3.27 4.27
N ALA A 100 -10.35 2.86 5.33
CA ALA A 100 -8.96 3.24 5.55
C ALA A 100 -8.03 2.70 4.45
N LEU A 101 -8.23 1.44 4.01
CA LEU A 101 -7.48 0.84 2.91
C LEU A 101 -7.73 1.54 1.57
N LEU A 102 -9.00 1.81 1.25
CA LEU A 102 -9.39 2.42 -0.02
C LEU A 102 -8.91 3.88 -0.14
N ASN A 103 -8.81 4.57 1.00
CA ASN A 103 -8.27 5.93 1.10
C ASN A 103 -6.76 5.98 1.34
N LEU A 104 -6.07 4.84 1.34
CA LEU A 104 -4.64 4.81 1.57
C LEU A 104 -3.91 5.51 0.41
N THR A 105 -3.05 6.47 0.76
CA THR A 105 -2.32 7.29 -0.21
C THR A 105 -1.37 6.46 -1.08
N HIS A 106 -0.99 7.01 -2.23
CA HIS A 106 0.04 6.42 -3.08
C HIS A 106 1.35 6.25 -2.29
N PRO A 107 2.11 5.15 -2.45
CA PRO A 107 3.36 4.94 -1.70
C PRO A 107 4.44 5.99 -1.96
N ASP A 108 4.39 6.69 -3.09
CA ASP A 108 5.31 7.80 -3.41
C ASP A 108 4.81 9.17 -2.92
N HIS A 109 3.67 9.22 -2.21
CA HIS A 109 3.16 10.47 -1.63
C HIS A 109 4.05 10.92 -0.45
N PRO A 110 4.33 12.22 -0.26
CA PRO A 110 5.17 12.71 0.85
C PRO A 110 4.68 12.27 2.24
N ASP A 111 3.36 12.28 2.45
CA ASP A 111 2.73 11.85 3.71
C ASP A 111 2.57 10.32 3.84
N HIS A 112 3.12 9.54 2.92
CA HIS A 112 3.10 8.09 3.03
C HIS A 112 3.87 7.63 4.27
N PRO A 113 3.31 6.73 5.11
CA PRO A 113 4.04 6.16 6.24
C PRO A 113 5.30 5.41 5.79
N THR A 114 6.48 5.80 6.33
CA THR A 114 7.76 5.21 5.91
C THR A 114 8.45 4.36 6.98
N CYS A 115 8.06 4.49 8.25
CA CYS A 115 8.72 3.81 9.37
C CYS A 115 8.22 2.36 9.51
N PRO A 116 9.06 1.34 9.23
CA PRO A 116 8.63 -0.05 9.34
C PRO A 116 8.53 -0.49 10.81
N HIS A 117 7.51 -1.28 11.11
CA HIS A 117 7.28 -1.89 12.41
C HIS A 117 6.71 -3.32 12.26
N GLU A 118 6.59 -4.03 13.38
CA GLU A 118 6.02 -5.39 13.39
C GLU A 118 4.53 -5.36 13.01
N PRO A 119 4.05 -6.38 12.27
CA PRO A 119 2.63 -6.50 11.93
C PRO A 119 1.79 -6.78 13.19
N PRO A 120 0.55 -6.27 13.25
CA PRO A 120 -0.41 -6.73 14.26
C PRO A 120 -0.63 -8.24 14.17
N ARG A 121 -0.67 -8.94 15.31
CA ARG A 121 -0.86 -10.41 15.33
C ARG A 121 -2.11 -10.90 14.61
N LEU A 122 -3.18 -10.09 14.62
CA LEU A 122 -4.44 -10.37 13.94
C LEU A 122 -4.31 -10.46 12.41
N MET A 123 -3.24 -9.90 11.85
CA MET A 123 -2.97 -9.94 10.42
C MET A 123 -2.36 -11.29 9.97
N ILE A 124 -1.72 -12.00 10.90
CA ILE A 124 -1.03 -13.26 10.61
C ILE A 124 -2.05 -14.37 10.47
N VAL A 125 -2.10 -15.01 9.31
CA VAL A 125 -2.96 -16.16 9.05
C VAL A 125 -2.21 -17.45 9.42
N PRO A 126 -2.67 -18.20 10.43
CA PRO A 126 -2.04 -19.46 10.84
C PRO A 126 -1.94 -20.46 9.68
N ALA A 127 -0.82 -21.20 9.60
CA ALA A 127 -0.53 -22.12 8.50
C ALA A 127 -1.65 -23.16 8.26
N HIS A 128 -2.29 -23.67 9.32
CA HIS A 128 -3.39 -24.64 9.20
C HIS A 128 -4.67 -24.05 8.59
N LEU A 129 -4.84 -22.72 8.62
CA LEU A 129 -5.96 -22.02 7.96
C LEU A 129 -5.63 -21.61 6.54
N GLN A 130 -4.36 -21.65 6.11
CA GLN A 130 -3.96 -21.23 4.77
C GLN A 130 -4.34 -22.24 3.69
N ARG A 131 -4.70 -23.48 4.05
CA ARG A 131 -4.99 -24.56 3.09
C ARG A 131 -6.32 -25.27 3.44
N PRO A 132 -7.10 -25.72 2.43
CA PRO A 132 -6.88 -25.53 1.00
C PRO A 132 -7.00 -24.06 0.58
N MET A 133 -6.37 -23.69 -0.54
CA MET A 133 -6.27 -22.30 -1.00
C MET A 133 -6.67 -22.19 -2.46
N THR A 134 -7.53 -21.21 -2.76
CA THR A 134 -7.82 -20.77 -4.12
C THR A 134 -7.23 -19.38 -4.33
N PHE A 135 -6.39 -19.25 -5.36
CA PHE A 135 -5.87 -17.95 -5.80
C PHE A 135 -6.71 -17.40 -6.95
N LYS A 136 -6.99 -16.10 -6.92
CA LYS A 136 -7.61 -15.35 -8.00
C LYS A 136 -6.71 -14.18 -8.35
N ALA A 137 -6.15 -14.24 -9.56
CA ALA A 137 -5.36 -13.15 -10.11
C ALA A 137 -6.23 -11.90 -10.32
N PRO A 138 -5.66 -10.70 -10.22
CA PRO A 138 -6.37 -9.48 -10.54
C PRO A 138 -6.56 -9.34 -12.05
N ASP A 139 -7.64 -8.66 -12.46
CA ASP A 139 -7.80 -8.28 -13.85
C ASP A 139 -6.82 -7.14 -14.20
N SER A 140 -6.02 -7.30 -15.24
CA SER A 140 -4.94 -6.36 -15.59
C SER A 140 -5.41 -4.92 -15.81
N TRP A 141 -6.57 -4.73 -16.44
CA TRP A 141 -7.16 -3.41 -16.68
C TRP A 141 -7.59 -2.71 -15.37
N LYS A 142 -8.02 -3.47 -14.35
CA LYS A 142 -8.39 -2.92 -13.04
C LYS A 142 -7.17 -2.43 -12.26
N VAL A 143 -6.07 -3.18 -12.36
CA VAL A 143 -4.77 -2.75 -11.81
C VAL A 143 -4.36 -1.41 -12.43
N GLN A 144 -4.45 -1.29 -13.76
CA GLN A 144 -4.11 -0.05 -14.47
C GLN A 144 -5.01 1.12 -14.03
N ASN A 145 -6.31 0.90 -13.88
CA ASN A 145 -7.23 1.93 -13.40
C ASN A 145 -6.87 2.45 -12.00
N ARG A 146 -6.49 1.56 -11.06
CA ARG A 146 -6.05 1.98 -9.72
C ARG A 146 -4.76 2.80 -9.79
N VAL A 147 -3.77 2.35 -10.56
CA VAL A 147 -2.53 3.11 -10.77
C VAL A 147 -2.84 4.52 -11.29
N GLN A 148 -3.59 4.62 -12.39
CA GLN A 148 -3.91 5.91 -13.01
C GLN A 148 -4.68 6.84 -12.05
N ARG A 149 -5.65 6.31 -11.30
CA ARG A 149 -6.41 7.08 -10.30
C ARG A 149 -5.49 7.63 -9.20
N LEU A 150 -4.62 6.80 -8.65
CA LEU A 150 -3.74 7.19 -7.54
C LEU A 150 -2.59 8.09 -8.02
N GLU A 151 -2.08 7.92 -9.24
CA GLU A 151 -1.14 8.85 -9.87
C GLU A 151 -1.78 10.21 -10.12
N SER A 152 -3.03 10.25 -10.59
CA SER A 152 -3.77 11.51 -10.79
C SER A 152 -4.03 12.23 -9.46
N ALA A 153 -4.37 11.49 -8.41
CA ALA A 153 -4.53 12.05 -7.06
C ALA A 153 -3.21 12.59 -6.52
N LEU A 154 -2.12 11.83 -6.63
CA LEU A 154 -0.78 12.28 -6.24
C LEU A 154 -0.38 13.56 -6.97
N ALA A 155 -0.58 13.64 -8.28
CA ALA A 155 -0.26 14.84 -9.07
C ALA A 155 -1.09 16.06 -8.63
N SER A 156 -2.38 15.87 -8.36
CA SER A 156 -3.27 16.93 -7.87
C SER A 156 -2.87 17.43 -6.48
N ASP A 157 -2.50 16.52 -5.58
CA ASP A 157 -2.10 16.85 -4.21
C ASP A 157 -0.75 17.59 -4.21
N LEU A 158 0.23 17.12 -4.97
CA LEU A 158 1.52 17.79 -5.13
C LEU A 158 1.37 19.20 -5.72
N ALA A 159 0.52 19.38 -6.73
CA ALA A 159 0.23 20.71 -7.30
C ALA A 159 -0.42 21.64 -6.26
N SER A 160 -1.30 21.10 -5.41
CA SER A 160 -1.94 21.86 -4.34
C SER A 160 -0.94 22.26 -3.24
N MET A 161 -0.01 21.37 -2.89
CA MET A 161 1.07 21.65 -1.94
C MET A 161 2.07 22.69 -2.48
N GLU A 162 2.40 22.64 -3.77
CA GLU A 162 3.23 23.65 -4.44
C GLU A 162 2.53 25.02 -4.44
N ALA A 163 1.24 25.08 -4.80
CA ALA A 163 0.46 26.31 -4.77
C ALA A 163 0.33 26.90 -3.35
N ALA A 164 0.29 26.05 -2.32
CA ALA A 164 0.29 26.47 -0.92
C ALA A 164 1.68 26.88 -0.38
N GLY A 165 2.74 26.77 -1.19
CA GLY A 165 4.12 27.07 -0.78
C GLY A 165 4.71 26.05 0.21
N LEU A 166 4.10 24.86 0.34
CA LEU A 166 4.55 23.79 1.23
C LEU A 166 5.65 22.92 0.61
N LEU A 167 5.78 22.96 -0.72
CA LEU A 167 6.95 22.46 -1.43
C LEU A 167 7.82 23.67 -1.76
N THR A 168 8.80 23.97 -0.91
CA THR A 168 9.77 25.01 -1.21
C THR A 168 10.53 24.60 -2.46
N ARG A 169 10.28 25.30 -3.56
CA ARG A 169 11.20 25.37 -4.69
C ARG A 169 12.51 25.88 -4.11
N GLU A 170 13.51 25.00 -3.98
CA GLU A 170 14.87 25.44 -3.71
C GLU A 170 15.26 26.35 -4.89
N GLU A 171 15.03 27.64 -4.70
CA GLU A 171 15.71 28.70 -5.43
C GLU A 171 17.20 28.47 -5.12
N GLY A 172 17.88 27.72 -6.00
CA GLY A 172 19.31 27.49 -5.90
C GLY A 172 20.03 28.82 -5.73
N PRO A 173 21.13 28.87 -4.94
CA PRO A 173 21.79 30.12 -4.63
C PRO A 173 22.20 30.82 -5.92
N LEU A 174 21.66 32.03 -6.10
CA LEU A 174 22.11 33.02 -7.07
C LEU A 174 23.54 33.41 -6.70
N TRP A 175 24.53 32.62 -7.12
CA TRP A 175 25.94 33.01 -7.11
C TRP A 175 26.11 34.17 -8.08
N SER A 176 25.79 35.37 -7.60
CA SER A 176 26.20 36.62 -8.21
C SER A 176 27.71 36.70 -8.07
N GLY A 177 28.39 36.52 -9.19
CA GLY A 177 29.83 36.71 -9.27
C GLY A 177 30.23 38.12 -8.85
N GLN A 178 31.17 38.22 -7.94
CA GLN A 178 32.17 39.28 -7.85
C GLN A 178 33.21 38.89 -6.80
N GLY A 179 34.44 38.63 -7.23
CA GLY A 179 35.52 38.27 -6.32
C GLY A 179 36.83 37.90 -7.01
N GLY A 180 37.49 38.90 -7.60
CA GLY A 180 38.94 39.08 -7.55
C GLY A 180 39.86 37.92 -7.95
N PHE A 181 40.36 38.01 -9.17
CA PHE A 181 41.62 37.40 -9.63
C PHE A 181 42.80 37.95 -8.81
N VAL A 182 43.55 37.08 -8.12
CA VAL A 182 44.92 37.37 -7.65
C VAL A 182 45.77 36.11 -7.90
N LEU A 183 46.71 36.22 -8.85
CA LEU A 183 47.84 35.30 -8.99
C LEU A 183 48.92 35.68 -7.96
N PRO A 184 49.62 34.70 -7.37
CA PRO A 184 51.02 34.87 -7.06
C PRO A 184 51.87 33.99 -7.98
N SER A 185 52.60 34.70 -8.83
CA SER A 185 53.80 34.25 -9.53
C SER A 185 54.88 33.83 -8.51
N GLY A 186 55.63 32.76 -8.80
CA GLY A 186 56.92 32.51 -8.15
C GLY A 186 57.19 31.07 -7.75
N ALA A 187 57.50 30.21 -8.72
CA ALA A 187 58.59 29.22 -8.54
C ALA A 187 59.92 29.97 -8.78
N PRO A 188 61.09 29.54 -8.26
CA PRO A 188 61.67 28.25 -8.68
C PRO A 188 62.59 27.54 -7.65
N ASP A 189 63.05 26.35 -8.08
CA ASP A 189 64.27 25.61 -7.69
C ASP A 189 64.37 25.13 -6.23
N GLY A 190 64.69 23.88 -5.90
CA GLY A 190 65.37 22.81 -6.60
C GLY A 190 66.17 22.01 -5.55
N VAL A 191 66.80 20.92 -6.02
CA VAL A 191 67.89 20.16 -5.37
C VAL A 191 67.50 18.93 -4.52
N VAL A 192 67.63 17.79 -5.24
CA VAL A 192 68.19 16.46 -4.89
C VAL A 192 67.54 15.65 -3.78
#